data_AF-A0A815TXW0-F1
#
_entry.id   AF-A0A815TXW0-F1
#
_cell.length_a   1.000
_cell.length_b   1.000
_cell.length_c   1.000
_cell.angle_alpha   90.00
_cell.angle_beta   90.00
_cell.angle_gamma   90.00
#
_symmetry.space_group_name_H-M   'P 1'
#
loop_
_entity.id
_entity.type
_entity.pdbx_description
1 polymer ?
#
loop_
_entity_poly.entity_id
_entity_poly.type
_entity_poly.pdbx_seq_one_letter_code
_entity_poly.pdbx_strand_id
1 'polypeptide(L)'
;MYGGKKNYLGHSKKDHHQIYVYSDAGTDDFGSNTCLDYYAPRRGYSGWNEVYIENTCILYTNPIPYRIDNCDTADLFVPYLANNKIYIPNGTEAIFTCNVNGISTQLNLQQWQSYGLDINTTVQTTPDVQTIIKWGREMLQNTI
;
A
#
# COMPACT_ATOMS: atom_id res chain seq x y z
N MET A 1 13.73 -5.62 2.76
CA MET A 1 13.71 -6.04 1.35
C MET A 1 13.67 -4.78 0.51
N TYR A 2 14.63 -4.64 -0.41
CA TYR A 2 14.68 -3.58 -1.42
C TYR A 2 14.36 -4.26 -2.76
N GLY A 3 13.18 -4.01 -3.30
CA GLY A 3 12.63 -4.70 -4.46
C GLY A 3 11.11 -4.82 -4.37
N GLY A 4 10.40 -4.66 -5.49
CA GLY A 4 8.94 -4.73 -5.53
C GLY A 4 8.38 -6.04 -4.95
N LYS A 5 7.16 -5.98 -4.41
CA LYS A 5 6.46 -7.16 -3.87
C LYS A 5 6.18 -8.13 -5.02
N LYS A 6 7.04 -9.14 -5.20
CA LYS A 6 6.62 -10.37 -5.87
C LYS A 6 5.65 -11.04 -4.91
N ASN A 7 4.46 -11.38 -5.39
CA ASN A 7 3.58 -12.35 -4.74
C ASN A 7 4.30 -13.71 -4.71
N TYR A 8 5.36 -13.83 -3.93
CA TYR A 8 5.73 -15.12 -3.39
C TYR A 8 4.47 -15.58 -2.67
N LEU A 9 4.06 -16.82 -2.95
CA LEU A 9 2.99 -17.57 -2.31
C LEU A 9 3.30 -17.79 -0.80
N GLY A 10 3.79 -16.74 -0.15
CA GLY A 10 4.47 -16.72 1.12
C GLY A 10 3.46 -16.43 2.20
N HIS A 11 3.33 -17.41 3.08
CA HIS A 11 2.51 -17.43 4.29
C HIS A 11 2.74 -16.28 5.29
N SER A 12 3.58 -15.28 4.98
CA SER A 12 3.80 -14.15 5.89
C SER A 12 2.65 -13.17 5.81
N LYS A 13 1.90 -13.09 6.90
CA LYS A 13 0.76 -12.17 7.06
C LYS A 13 1.19 -10.77 7.51
N LYS A 14 2.49 -10.50 7.60
CA LYS A 14 3.02 -9.24 8.14
C LYS A 14 4.16 -8.72 7.27
N ASP A 15 3.96 -7.54 6.72
CA ASP A 15 4.93 -6.73 5.99
C ASP A 15 5.22 -5.48 6.85
N HIS A 16 6.45 -5.33 7.34
CA HIS A 16 6.84 -4.15 8.12
C HIS A 16 8.28 -3.72 7.85
N HIS A 17 8.55 -2.40 7.93
CA HIS A 17 9.86 -1.78 7.70
C HIS A 17 10.50 -2.09 6.34
N GLN A 18 9.68 -2.25 5.30
CA GLN A 18 10.14 -2.53 3.95
C GLN A 18 10.14 -1.26 3.08
N ILE A 19 10.99 -1.23 2.05
CA ILE A 19 10.96 -0.20 1.01
C ILE A 19 10.55 -0.88 -0.30
N TYR A 20 9.31 -0.62 -0.74
CA TYR A 20 8.77 -1.10 -1.99
C TYR A 20 8.91 -0.01 -3.06
N VAL A 21 9.62 -0.34 -4.14
CA VAL A 21 9.80 0.53 -5.30
C VAL A 21 9.17 -0.19 -6.48
N TYR A 22 8.07 0.35 -7.01
CA TYR A 22 7.38 -0.21 -8.15
C TYR A 22 7.91 0.39 -9.46
N SER A 23 7.85 -0.36 -10.56
CA SER A 23 8.31 0.14 -11.86
C SER A 23 7.36 1.20 -12.44
N ASP A 24 7.92 2.06 -13.27
CA ASP A 24 7.19 2.95 -14.18
C ASP A 24 6.84 2.24 -15.51
N ALA A 25 7.56 1.17 -15.86
CA ALA A 25 7.16 0.23 -16.90
C ALA A 25 5.81 -0.42 -16.53
N GLY A 26 4.87 -0.45 -17.48
CA GLY A 26 3.44 -0.71 -17.29
C GLY A 26 3.06 -2.04 -16.61
N THR A 27 1.75 -2.27 -16.49
CA THR A 27 1.11 -3.33 -15.69
C THR A 27 1.24 -4.75 -16.27
N ASP A 28 2.21 -4.99 -17.14
CA ASP A 28 2.22 -6.15 -18.02
C ASP A 28 2.69 -7.40 -17.23
N ASP A 29 1.72 -8.28 -16.96
CA ASP A 29 1.74 -9.66 -16.45
C ASP A 29 2.50 -10.03 -15.17
N PHE A 30 3.48 -9.27 -14.68
CA PHE A 30 4.28 -9.66 -13.50
C PHE A 30 4.59 -8.56 -12.49
N GLY A 31 4.00 -7.36 -12.66
CA GLY A 31 4.13 -6.24 -11.73
C GLY A 31 2.80 -5.89 -11.05
N SER A 32 2.79 -5.75 -9.72
CA SER A 32 1.77 -4.95 -9.05
C SER A 32 2.14 -3.47 -9.20
N ASN A 33 1.15 -2.58 -9.32
CA ASN A 33 1.34 -1.13 -9.34
C ASN A 33 0.66 -0.46 -8.14
N THR A 34 0.45 -1.22 -7.07
CA THR A 34 -0.18 -0.76 -5.83
C THR A 34 0.64 -1.29 -4.65
N CYS A 35 0.66 -0.55 -3.54
CA CYS A 35 1.46 -0.89 -2.37
C CYS A 35 0.97 -2.18 -1.70
N LEU A 36 -0.35 -2.36 -1.70
CA LEU A 36 -1.02 -3.51 -1.14
C LEU A 36 -2.22 -3.85 -2.00
N ASP A 37 -2.37 -5.14 -2.27
CA ASP A 37 -3.46 -5.67 -3.06
C ASP A 37 -4.11 -6.85 -2.33
N TYR A 38 -5.42 -6.81 -2.16
CA TYR A 38 -6.18 -7.81 -1.42
C TYR A 38 -7.53 -8.10 -2.08
N TYR A 39 -7.56 -9.19 -2.85
CA TYR A 39 -8.62 -9.50 -3.83
C TYR A 39 -9.88 -10.20 -3.27
N ALA A 40 -9.90 -10.62 -2.01
CA ALA A 40 -11.09 -11.27 -1.44
C ALA A 40 -11.06 -11.34 0.10
N PRO A 41 -11.11 -10.19 0.81
CA PRO A 41 -11.35 -10.19 2.25
C PRO A 41 -12.60 -11.00 2.58
N ARG A 42 -12.43 -12.18 3.18
CA ARG A 42 -13.52 -12.99 3.74
C ARG A 42 -13.17 -13.54 5.11
N ARG A 43 -14.07 -13.37 6.08
CA ARG A 43 -13.95 -14.00 7.40
C ARG A 43 -13.82 -15.52 7.24
N GLY A 44 -12.82 -16.11 7.88
CA GLY A 44 -12.61 -17.57 7.88
C GLY A 44 -11.84 -18.14 6.68
N TYR A 45 -11.34 -17.32 5.74
CA TYR A 45 -10.51 -17.76 4.61
C TYR A 45 -9.01 -17.51 4.85
N SER A 46 -8.15 -18.24 4.13
CA SER A 46 -6.68 -18.02 4.15
C SER A 46 -6.33 -16.62 3.63
N GLY A 47 -5.28 -16.01 4.19
CA GLY A 47 -4.95 -14.58 3.96
C GLY A 47 -5.57 -13.63 5.00
N TRP A 48 -6.22 -14.15 6.03
CA TRP A 48 -6.75 -13.35 7.15
C TRP A 48 -5.64 -12.68 7.98
N ASN A 49 -5.87 -11.42 8.40
CA ASN A 49 -4.99 -10.56 9.20
C ASN A 49 -3.68 -10.15 8.51
N GLU A 50 -3.73 -9.75 7.25
CA GLU A 50 -2.59 -9.07 6.67
C GLU A 50 -2.31 -7.77 7.42
N VAL A 51 -1.05 -7.55 7.76
CA VAL A 51 -0.53 -6.37 8.43
C VAL A 51 0.46 -5.72 7.48
N TYR A 52 0.25 -4.45 7.18
CA TYR A 52 1.14 -3.65 6.36
C TYR A 52 1.40 -2.33 7.08
N ILE A 53 2.51 -2.28 7.81
CA ILE A 53 2.82 -1.19 8.73
C ILE A 53 4.24 -0.69 8.56
N GLU A 54 4.47 0.60 8.80
CA GLU A 54 5.82 1.18 8.83
C GLU A 54 6.62 0.94 7.53
N ASN A 55 5.91 0.73 6.42
CA ASN A 55 6.52 0.51 5.12
C ASN A 55 6.63 1.82 4.37
N THR A 56 7.66 1.92 3.53
CA THR A 56 7.76 2.93 2.50
C THR A 56 7.36 2.31 1.17
N CYS A 57 6.36 2.88 0.50
CA CYS A 57 5.90 2.46 -0.82
C CYS A 57 6.03 3.59 -1.82
N ILE A 58 6.58 3.30 -2.99
CA ILE A 58 6.80 4.28 -4.04
C ILE A 58 6.14 3.83 -5.34
N LEU A 59 5.17 4.63 -5.80
CA LEU A 59 4.39 4.43 -7.02
C LEU A 59 4.72 5.54 -8.02
N TYR A 60 5.15 5.15 -9.23
CA TYR A 60 5.53 6.13 -10.27
C TYR A 60 4.37 6.51 -11.21
N THR A 61 3.40 5.63 -11.40
CA THR A 61 2.35 5.81 -12.42
C THR A 61 0.93 5.69 -11.89
N ASN A 62 0.73 5.13 -10.70
CA ASN A 62 -0.59 4.84 -10.15
C ASN A 62 -0.86 5.66 -8.88
N PRO A 63 -1.95 6.44 -8.82
CA PRO A 63 -2.35 7.16 -7.61
C PRO A 63 -3.11 6.30 -6.60
N ILE A 64 -3.35 5.01 -6.87
CA ILE A 64 -4.12 4.09 -6.01
C ILE A 64 -3.17 3.25 -5.15
N PRO A 65 -2.96 3.60 -3.86
CA PRO A 65 -1.95 2.93 -3.05
C PRO A 65 -2.40 1.57 -2.54
N TYR A 66 -3.71 1.41 -2.30
CA TYR A 66 -4.30 0.19 -1.79
C TYR A 66 -5.45 -0.25 -2.68
N ARG A 67 -5.42 -1.50 -3.13
CA ARG A 67 -6.56 -2.16 -3.76
C ARG A 67 -7.09 -3.21 -2.78
N ILE A 68 -8.23 -2.91 -2.17
CA ILE A 68 -8.89 -3.81 -1.21
C ILE A 68 -10.29 -4.08 -1.75
N ASP A 69 -10.45 -5.22 -2.43
CA ASP A 69 -11.73 -5.60 -3.01
C ASP A 69 -12.76 -5.84 -1.90
N ASN A 70 -14.02 -5.50 -2.13
CA ASN A 70 -15.09 -5.64 -1.13
C ASN A 70 -14.86 -4.88 0.20
N CYS A 71 -14.01 -3.84 0.21
CA CYS A 71 -13.96 -2.90 1.33
C CYS A 71 -15.35 -2.32 1.59
N ASP A 72 -15.84 -2.41 2.82
CA ASP A 72 -17.11 -1.82 3.27
C ASP A 72 -16.95 -1.22 4.66
N THR A 73 -17.24 0.08 4.77
CA THR A 73 -17.19 0.81 6.05
C THR A 73 -18.22 0.34 7.07
N ALA A 74 -19.29 -0.33 6.65
CA ALA A 74 -20.31 -0.91 7.53
C ALA A 74 -19.92 -2.29 8.09
N ASP A 75 -19.05 -3.03 7.40
CA ASP A 75 -18.49 -4.31 7.85
C ASP A 75 -16.97 -4.32 7.59
N LEU A 76 -16.26 -3.55 8.40
CA LEU A 76 -14.82 -3.36 8.27
C LEU A 76 -14.07 -4.69 8.41
N PHE A 77 -13.71 -5.24 7.26
CA PHE A 77 -12.86 -6.41 7.14
C PHE A 77 -11.72 -6.12 6.16
N VAL A 78 -10.74 -5.36 6.65
CA VAL A 78 -9.57 -4.89 5.89
C VAL A 78 -8.25 -5.27 6.58
N PRO A 79 -7.12 -5.28 5.86
CA PRO A 79 -5.79 -5.41 6.44
C PRO A 79 -5.50 -4.32 7.50
N TYR A 80 -4.63 -4.63 8.46
CA TYR A 80 -4.18 -3.63 9.42
C TYR A 80 -3.12 -2.73 8.79
N LEU A 81 -3.47 -1.46 8.59
CA LEU A 81 -2.65 -0.44 7.95
C LEU A 81 -2.29 0.65 8.97
N ALA A 82 -0.99 0.92 9.13
CA ALA A 82 -0.53 1.95 10.05
C ALA A 82 0.88 2.46 9.73
N ASN A 83 1.13 3.74 9.99
CA ASN A 83 2.43 4.40 9.97
C ASN A 83 3.20 4.22 8.64
N ASN A 84 2.50 4.05 7.51
CA ASN A 84 3.14 3.87 6.22
C ASN A 84 3.53 5.23 5.61
N LYS A 85 4.57 5.22 4.78
CA LYS A 85 4.95 6.36 3.93
C LYS A 85 4.69 5.98 2.49
N ILE A 86 3.72 6.62 1.88
CA ILE A 86 3.32 6.37 0.50
C ILE A 86 3.78 7.53 -0.36
N TYR A 87 4.42 7.21 -1.47
CA TYR A 87 4.84 8.15 -2.48
C TYR A 87 4.07 7.87 -3.77
N ILE A 88 3.33 8.86 -4.26
CA ILE A 88 2.49 8.78 -5.45
C ILE A 88 2.96 9.74 -6.56
N PRO A 89 2.51 9.57 -7.82
CA PRO A 89 2.93 10.41 -8.92
C PRO A 89 2.65 11.90 -8.67
N ASN A 90 3.55 12.77 -9.14
CA ASN A 90 3.39 14.21 -8.97
C ASN A 90 2.10 14.73 -9.63
N GLY A 91 1.47 15.71 -8.99
CA GLY A 91 0.22 16.33 -9.48
C GLY A 91 -1.02 15.44 -9.34
N THR A 92 -0.95 14.35 -8.57
CA THR A 92 -2.09 13.46 -8.28
C THR A 92 -2.40 13.41 -6.78
N GLU A 93 -3.66 13.15 -6.44
CA GLU A 93 -4.08 12.83 -5.08
C GLU A 93 -4.21 11.31 -4.92
N ALA A 94 -3.88 10.79 -3.73
CA ALA A 94 -4.07 9.37 -3.47
C ALA A 94 -5.56 9.03 -3.44
N ILE A 95 -5.93 7.98 -4.18
CA ILE A 95 -7.31 7.51 -4.28
C ILE A 95 -7.42 6.19 -3.53
N PHE A 96 -8.34 6.14 -2.58
CA PHE A 96 -8.73 4.93 -1.86
C PHE A 96 -10.19 4.61 -2.16
N THR A 97 -10.50 3.36 -2.49
CA THR A 97 -11.88 2.97 -2.82
C THR A 97 -12.46 2.08 -1.73
N CYS A 98 -13.63 2.45 -1.20
CA CYS A 98 -14.39 1.62 -0.26
C CYS A 98 -15.90 1.85 -0.43
N ASN A 99 -16.71 0.87 -0.06
CA ASN A 99 -18.15 1.07 0.03
C ASN A 99 -18.46 1.90 1.29
N VAL A 100 -19.11 3.04 1.07
CA VAL A 100 -19.65 3.90 2.13
C VAL A 100 -21.17 3.87 2.00
N ASN A 101 -21.83 3.35 3.04
CA ASN A 101 -23.28 3.12 3.02
C ASN A 101 -23.74 2.28 1.80
N GLY A 102 -22.96 1.25 1.43
CA GLY A 102 -23.25 0.37 0.30
C GLY A 102 -22.93 0.95 -1.10
N ILE A 103 -22.32 2.13 -1.18
CA ILE A 103 -21.95 2.78 -2.46
C ILE A 103 -20.43 2.83 -2.60
N SER A 104 -19.91 2.30 -3.71
CA SER A 104 -18.49 2.40 -4.04
C SER A 104 -18.07 3.88 -4.16
N THR A 105 -17.23 4.31 -3.24
CA THR A 105 -16.86 5.71 -3.05
C THR A 105 -15.34 5.85 -3.11
N GLN A 106 -14.87 6.85 -3.85
CA GLN A 106 -13.47 7.28 -3.81
C GLN A 106 -13.27 8.23 -2.64
N LEU A 107 -12.29 7.91 -1.81
CA LEU A 107 -11.91 8.62 -0.60
C LEU A 107 -10.48 9.13 -0.77
N ASN A 108 -10.21 10.32 -0.26
CA ASN A 108 -8.84 10.75 -0.04
C ASN A 108 -8.27 10.16 1.26
N LEU A 109 -6.98 10.39 1.53
CA LEU A 109 -6.31 9.85 2.72
C LEU A 109 -7.01 10.25 4.03
N GLN A 110 -7.42 11.51 4.16
CA GLN A 110 -8.05 12.00 5.39
C GLN A 110 -9.40 11.30 5.63
N GLN A 111 -10.21 11.16 4.60
CA GLN A 111 -11.49 10.45 4.68
C GLN A 111 -11.26 8.97 5.00
N TRP A 112 -10.33 8.31 4.30
CA TRP A 112 -9.94 6.93 4.55
C TRP A 112 -9.54 6.69 6.02
N GLN A 113 -8.67 7.55 6.56
CA GLN A 113 -8.26 7.48 7.97
C GLN A 113 -9.39 7.80 8.94
N SER A 114 -10.33 8.68 8.59
CA SER A 114 -11.48 9.02 9.45
C SER A 114 -12.42 7.84 9.70
N TYR A 115 -12.45 6.85 8.80
CA TYR A 115 -13.18 5.59 8.98
C TYR A 115 -12.37 4.54 9.77
N GLY A 116 -11.16 4.87 10.24
CA GLY A 116 -10.28 3.94 10.96
C GLY A 116 -9.64 2.86 10.09
N LEU A 117 -9.63 3.05 8.76
CA LEU A 117 -9.10 2.10 7.80
C LEU A 117 -7.56 2.13 7.68
N ASP A 118 -6.93 3.19 8.18
CA ASP A 118 -5.49 3.39 8.22
C ASP A 118 -5.14 4.41 9.30
N ILE A 119 -3.97 4.27 9.92
CA ILE A 119 -3.54 5.04 11.07
C ILE A 119 -2.22 5.74 10.73
N ASN A 120 -2.18 7.08 10.79
CA ASN A 120 -0.95 7.89 10.64
C ASN A 120 -0.13 7.65 9.37
N THR A 121 -0.67 6.98 8.37
CA THR A 121 -0.03 6.90 7.06
C THR A 121 0.05 8.30 6.45
N THR A 122 1.15 8.58 5.76
CA THR A 122 1.36 9.85 5.06
C THR A 122 1.51 9.59 3.57
N VAL A 123 0.94 10.46 2.75
CA VAL A 123 1.10 10.46 1.30
C VAL A 123 1.93 11.67 0.88
N GLN A 124 2.93 11.43 0.03
CA GLN A 124 3.83 12.45 -0.52
C GLN A 124 4.05 12.20 -2.01
N THR A 125 4.70 13.14 -2.68
CA THR A 125 5.07 12.99 -4.10
C THR A 125 6.30 12.11 -4.26
N THR A 126 6.28 11.23 -5.25
CA THR A 126 7.40 10.36 -5.63
C THR A 126 8.70 11.15 -5.79
N PRO A 127 9.74 10.80 -5.00
CA PRO A 127 11.03 11.46 -5.07
C PRO A 127 11.80 11.01 -6.31
N ASP A 128 12.92 11.66 -6.58
CA ASP A 128 13.83 11.23 -7.63
C ASP A 128 14.50 9.88 -7.31
N VAL A 129 14.94 9.18 -8.35
CA VAL A 129 15.56 7.85 -8.24
C VAL A 129 16.82 7.85 -7.38
N GLN A 130 17.61 8.94 -7.35
CA GLN A 130 18.83 8.98 -6.55
C GLN A 130 18.50 9.02 -5.05
N THR A 131 17.45 9.73 -4.66
CA THR A 131 16.93 9.72 -3.29
C THR A 131 16.51 8.31 -2.86
N ILE A 132 15.82 7.57 -3.72
CA ILE A 132 15.37 6.19 -3.42
C ILE A 132 16.55 5.23 -3.30
N ILE A 133 17.54 5.34 -4.21
CA ILE A 133 18.78 4.55 -4.15
C ILE A 133 19.53 4.85 -2.84
N LYS A 134 19.55 6.11 -2.40
CA LYS A 134 20.16 6.50 -1.13
C LYS A 134 19.46 5.83 0.05
N TRP A 135 18.13 5.83 0.11
CA TRP A 135 17.39 5.12 1.16
C TRP A 135 17.68 3.62 1.16
N GLY A 136 17.76 2.99 -0.03
CA GLY A 136 18.14 1.59 -0.15
C GLY A 136 19.54 1.30 0.41
N ARG A 137 20.52 2.19 0.12
CA ARG A 137 21.87 2.09 0.68
C ARG A 137 21.88 2.23 2.20
N GLU A 138 21.20 3.26 2.72
CA GLU A 138 21.09 3.50 4.17
C GLU A 138 20.43 2.32 4.89
N MET A 139 19.38 1.74 4.33
CA MET A 139 18.72 0.56 4.90
C MET A 139 19.68 -0.63 5.01
N LEU A 140 20.50 -0.88 3.99
CA LEU A 140 21.45 -2.00 3.99
C LEU A 140 22.65 -1.75 4.91
N GLN A 141 23.12 -0.50 4.97
CA GLN A 141 24.32 -0.12 5.70
C GLN A 141 24.08 0.13 7.19
N ASN A 142 22.85 0.47 7.59
CA ASN A 142 22.48 0.76 8.98
C ASN A 142 21.77 -0.41 9.68
N THR A 143 21.91 -1.63 9.16
CA THR A 143 21.46 -2.84 9.87
C THR A 143 22.46 -3.14 11.00
N ILE A 144 22.17 -2.69 12.22
CA ILE A 144 22.87 -3.07 13.46
C ILE A 144 22.00 -4.07 14.22
#